data_AF-A0A0J8X0D0-F1
#
_entry.id   AF-A0A0J8X0D0-F1
#
_cell.length_a   1.000
_cell.length_b   1.000
_cell.length_c   1.000
_cell.angle_alpha   90.00
_cell.angle_beta   90.00
_cell.angle_gamma   90.00
#
_symmetry.space_group_name_H-M   'P 1'
#
loop_
_entity.id
_entity.type
_entity.pdbx_description
1 polymer ?
#
loop_
_entity_poly.entity_id
_entity_poly.type
_entity_poly.pdbx_seq_one_letter_code
_entity_poly.pdbx_strand_id
1 'polypeptide(L)'
;MHLWLVFSVSTSITLPDGGDSIALIVVLLITPMCLADERRWQWTRPRCHMDRHGRVISYLSFWALRLQIAYLYAHSAIAKIGVPDWQNGSAFYYFMRDKMFGVAEPVAPMWMWLSDRGLTTLAITWGAILVELAIALFLLLDAHWRTIAFWLGVTLHVLIFLSMGLFSFSMIMVATGALIATSNPLNERRSILDQRRPMQTRSASPRDLPKRKESPG
;
A
#
# COMPACT_ATOMS: atom_id res chain seq x y z
N MET A 1 4.45 -1.84 21.83
CA MET A 1 5.87 -1.55 21.54
C MET A 1 6.04 -0.67 20.31
N HIS A 2 5.48 -1.01 19.13
CA HIS A 2 5.63 -0.20 17.91
C HIS A 2 5.16 1.26 18.05
N LEU A 3 4.01 1.53 18.68
CA LEU A 3 3.53 2.91 18.89
C LEU A 3 4.49 3.74 19.75
N TRP A 4 5.02 3.16 20.83
CA TRP A 4 5.93 3.86 21.72
C TRP A 4 7.29 4.11 21.07
N LEU A 5 7.79 3.16 20.26
CA LEU A 5 9.00 3.35 19.47
C LEU A 5 8.85 4.46 18.44
N VAL A 6 7.77 4.45 17.65
CA VAL A 6 7.54 5.46 16.61
C VAL A 6 7.28 6.83 17.23
N PHE A 7 6.52 6.90 18.32
CA PHE A 7 6.33 8.14 19.08
C PHE A 7 7.68 8.68 19.55
N SER A 8 8.47 7.89 20.27
CA SER A 8 9.78 8.31 20.77
C SER A 8 10.72 8.75 19.66
N VAL A 9 10.77 8.06 18.52
CA VAL A 9 11.60 8.45 17.36
C VAL A 9 11.10 9.78 16.76
N SER A 10 9.78 9.89 16.51
CA SER A 10 9.18 11.08 15.91
C SER A 10 9.34 12.34 16.75
N THR A 11 9.34 12.22 18.08
CA THR A 11 9.49 13.36 19.00
C THR A 11 10.95 13.67 19.32
N SER A 12 11.87 12.74 19.03
CA SER A 12 13.31 12.91 19.34
C SER A 12 14.14 13.37 18.15
N ILE A 13 13.66 13.21 16.92
CA ILE A 13 14.36 13.69 15.72
C ILE A 13 14.05 15.19 15.52
N THR A 14 15.10 16.00 15.53
CA THR A 14 15.05 17.47 15.43
C THR A 14 14.67 17.98 14.05
N LEU A 15 14.69 17.12 13.02
CA LEU A 15 14.24 17.41 11.67
C LEU A 15 13.13 16.43 11.29
N PRO A 16 11.86 16.72 11.63
CA PRO A 16 10.74 15.85 11.29
C PRO A 16 10.65 15.72 9.76
N ASP A 17 10.92 14.53 9.23
CA ASP A 17 10.57 14.23 7.84
C ASP A 17 9.07 13.90 7.78
N GLY A 18 8.43 14.15 6.63
CA GLY A 18 7.03 13.80 6.38
C GLY A 18 6.78 12.30 6.61
N GLY A 19 7.79 11.46 6.38
CA GLY A 19 7.74 10.02 6.67
C GLY A 19 7.39 9.69 8.11
N ASP A 20 8.12 10.25 9.08
CA ASP A 20 7.95 9.90 10.51
C ASP A 20 6.56 10.27 11.05
N SER A 21 6.05 11.42 10.60
CA SER A 21 4.69 11.87 10.93
C SER A 21 3.63 10.89 10.40
N ILE A 22 3.81 10.41 9.17
CA ILE A 22 2.90 9.43 8.56
C ILE A 22 2.99 8.09 9.27
N ALA A 23 4.20 7.61 9.59
CA ALA A 23 4.38 6.38 10.34
C ALA A 23 3.67 6.43 11.69
N LEU A 24 3.74 7.55 12.40
CA LEU A 24 3.04 7.72 13.67
C LEU A 24 1.52 7.58 13.50
N ILE A 25 0.95 8.27 12.51
CA ILE A 25 -0.49 8.20 12.22
C ILE A 25 -0.89 6.77 11.84
N VAL A 26 -0.13 6.10 10.95
CA VAL A 26 -0.41 4.73 10.53
C VAL A 26 -0.35 3.77 11.71
N VAL A 27 0.70 3.85 12.54
CA VAL A 27 0.87 2.99 13.71
C VAL A 27 -0.24 3.24 14.74
N LEU A 28 -0.66 4.48 14.93
CA LEU A 28 -1.80 4.82 15.79
C LEU A 28 -3.09 4.16 15.27
N LEU A 29 -3.35 4.24 13.97
CA LEU A 29 -4.57 3.69 13.36
C LEU A 29 -4.61 2.16 13.34
N ILE A 30 -3.47 1.47 13.23
CA ILE A 30 -3.44 0.00 13.29
C ILE A 30 -3.41 -0.54 14.72
N THR A 31 -3.08 0.28 15.72
CA THR A 31 -2.95 -0.17 17.12
C THR A 31 -4.22 -0.85 17.66
N PRO A 32 -5.44 -0.31 17.46
CA PRO A 32 -6.66 -0.98 17.92
C PRO A 32 -6.90 -2.33 17.23
N MET A 33 -6.54 -2.44 15.94
CA MET A 33 -6.57 -3.71 15.21
C MET A 33 -5.58 -4.73 15.80
N CYS A 34 -4.37 -4.29 16.18
CA CYS A 34 -3.38 -5.15 16.83
C CYS A 34 -3.78 -5.56 18.25
N LEU A 35 -4.47 -4.70 19.01
CA LEU A 35 -4.97 -5.02 20.35
C LEU A 35 -6.13 -6.01 20.32
N ALA A 36 -6.93 -6.01 19.24
CA ALA A 36 -7.98 -6.98 19.01
C ALA A 36 -7.46 -8.37 18.56
N ASP A 37 -6.17 -8.48 18.21
CA ASP A 37 -5.52 -9.74 17.85
C ASP A 37 -4.81 -10.36 19.06
N GLU A 38 -5.13 -11.61 19.39
CA GLU A 38 -4.53 -12.34 20.51
C GLU A 38 -3.10 -12.84 20.21
N ARG A 39 -2.63 -12.68 18.95
CA ARG A 39 -1.29 -13.12 18.55
C ARG A 39 -0.22 -12.23 19.18
N ARG A 40 0.66 -12.84 19.99
CA ARG A 40 1.89 -12.17 20.46
C ARG A 40 2.88 -11.85 19.35
N TRP A 41 2.85 -12.61 18.25
CA TRP A 41 3.72 -12.39 17.10
C TRP A 41 2.96 -12.72 15.81
N GLN A 42 3.08 -11.86 14.81
CA GLN A 42 2.45 -12.03 13.48
C GLN A 42 2.81 -13.35 12.76
N TRP A 43 3.92 -13.99 13.15
CA TRP A 43 4.38 -15.29 12.63
C TRP A 43 3.68 -16.49 13.30
N THR A 44 2.95 -16.26 14.39
CA THR A 44 2.23 -17.31 15.10
C THR A 44 0.84 -17.49 14.48
N ARG A 45 0.42 -18.76 14.34
CA ARG A 45 -0.96 -19.06 13.92
C ARG A 45 -1.95 -18.57 14.98
N PRO A 46 -3.14 -18.07 14.57
CA PRO A 46 -4.17 -17.67 15.52
C PRO A 46 -4.60 -18.89 16.32
N ARG A 47 -4.61 -18.77 17.65
CA ARG A 47 -5.04 -19.87 18.54
C ARG A 47 -6.56 -19.92 18.68
N CYS A 48 -7.22 -18.76 18.57
CA CYS A 48 -8.67 -18.61 18.65
C CYS A 48 -9.16 -17.66 17.54
N HIS A 49 -10.43 -17.80 17.16
CA HIS A 49 -11.07 -16.85 16.25
C HIS A 49 -11.37 -15.54 16.99
N MET A 50 -11.09 -14.39 16.37
CA MET A 50 -11.42 -13.07 16.92
C MET A 50 -12.90 -12.99 17.26
N ASP A 51 -13.21 -12.49 18.46
CA ASP A 51 -14.57 -12.18 18.89
C ASP A 51 -15.23 -11.13 17.97
N ARG A 52 -16.58 -11.06 17.99
CA ARG A 52 -17.36 -10.11 17.19
C ARG A 52 -16.89 -8.67 17.38
N HIS A 53 -16.62 -8.25 18.62
CA HIS A 53 -16.16 -6.89 18.91
C HIS A 53 -14.77 -6.62 18.28
N GLY A 54 -13.85 -7.58 18.41
CA GLY A 54 -12.52 -7.47 17.79
C GLY A 54 -12.57 -7.36 16.27
N ARG A 55 -13.46 -8.12 15.60
CA ARG A 55 -13.64 -8.01 14.14
C ARG A 55 -14.14 -6.64 13.70
N VAL A 56 -15.08 -6.06 14.45
CA VAL A 56 -15.61 -4.71 14.15
C VAL A 56 -14.52 -3.65 14.35
N ILE A 57 -13.78 -3.72 15.45
CA ILE A 57 -12.68 -2.78 15.73
C ILE A 57 -11.61 -2.86 14.64
N SER A 58 -11.18 -4.06 14.25
CA SER A 58 -10.19 -4.22 13.17
C SER A 58 -10.71 -3.72 11.83
N TYR A 59 -11.98 -3.96 11.52
CA TYR A 59 -12.59 -3.44 10.29
C TYR A 59 -12.65 -1.92 10.25
N LEU A 60 -13.09 -1.28 11.34
CA LEU A 60 -13.14 0.19 11.45
C LEU A 60 -11.75 0.81 11.40
N SER A 61 -10.79 0.23 12.11
CA SER A 61 -9.38 0.67 12.12
C SER A 61 -8.79 0.60 10.71
N PHE A 62 -9.07 -0.49 10.00
CA PHE A 62 -8.60 -0.67 8.62
C PHE A 62 -9.24 0.34 7.65
N TRP A 63 -10.54 0.61 7.79
CA TRP A 63 -11.19 1.66 7.00
C TRP A 63 -10.70 3.06 7.34
N ALA A 64 -10.44 3.35 8.62
CA ALA A 64 -9.86 4.61 9.05
C ALA A 64 -8.47 4.81 8.41
N LEU A 65 -7.63 3.77 8.39
CA LEU A 65 -6.35 3.79 7.68
C LEU A 65 -6.54 4.09 6.18
N ARG A 66 -7.48 3.42 5.51
CA ARG A 66 -7.75 3.64 4.08
C ARG A 66 -8.19 5.07 3.79
N LEU A 67 -9.13 5.60 4.57
CA LEU A 67 -9.61 6.98 4.44
C LEU A 67 -8.49 7.98 4.71
N GLN A 68 -7.66 7.74 5.72
CA GLN A 68 -6.55 8.62 6.07
C GLN A 68 -5.53 8.71 4.94
N ILE A 69 -5.15 7.58 4.34
CA ILE A 69 -4.17 7.57 3.23
C ILE A 69 -4.79 8.13 1.95
N ALA A 70 -6.05 7.82 1.65
CA ALA A 70 -6.76 8.44 0.52
C ALA A 70 -6.83 9.97 0.67
N TYR A 71 -7.16 10.46 1.87
CA TYR A 71 -7.16 11.88 2.19
C TYR A 71 -5.77 12.49 2.01
N LEU A 72 -4.71 11.84 2.49
CA LEU A 72 -3.34 12.32 2.36
C LEU A 72 -2.95 12.54 0.90
N TYR A 73 -3.21 11.56 0.03
CA TYR A 73 -2.93 11.67 -1.41
C TYR A 73 -3.80 12.74 -2.08
N ALA A 74 -5.09 12.80 -1.77
CA ALA A 74 -5.99 13.81 -2.33
C ALA A 74 -5.59 15.23 -1.91
N HIS A 75 -5.29 15.43 -0.62
CA HIS A 75 -4.86 16.70 -0.07
C HIS A 75 -3.53 17.14 -0.68
N SER A 76 -2.56 16.22 -0.83
CA SER A 76 -1.29 16.47 -1.54
C SER A 76 -1.52 16.98 -2.96
N ALA A 77 -2.38 16.32 -3.72
CA ALA A 77 -2.70 16.69 -5.10
C ALA A 77 -3.40 18.07 -5.19
N ILE A 78 -4.39 18.31 -4.33
CA ILE A 78 -5.13 19.58 -4.30
C ILE A 78 -4.23 20.73 -3.86
N ALA A 79 -3.36 20.52 -2.88
CA ALA A 79 -2.41 21.51 -2.42
C ALA A 79 -1.46 21.94 -3.55
N LYS A 80 -1.01 20.99 -4.39
CA LYS A 80 -0.19 21.29 -5.56
C LYS A 80 -0.91 22.19 -6.56
N ILE A 81 -2.20 21.98 -6.81
CA ILE A 81 -2.98 22.83 -7.72
C ILE A 81 -2.99 24.29 -7.25
N GLY A 82 -2.88 24.56 -5.94
CA GLY A 82 -2.80 25.92 -5.40
C GLY A 82 -1.47 26.64 -5.63
N VAL A 83 -0.43 25.97 -6.13
CA VAL A 83 0.92 26.52 -6.26
C VAL A 83 1.22 26.92 -7.72
N PRO A 84 1.70 28.14 -7.99
CA PRO A 84 1.93 28.64 -9.36
C PRO A 84 2.79 27.73 -10.24
N ASP A 85 3.87 27.16 -9.69
CA ASP A 85 4.80 26.30 -10.43
C ASP A 85 4.17 24.97 -10.89
N TRP A 86 3.17 24.49 -10.15
CA TRP A 86 2.42 23.30 -10.56
C TRP A 86 1.37 23.66 -11.61
N GLN A 87 0.70 24.80 -11.47
CA GLN A 87 -0.30 25.27 -12.44
C GLN A 87 0.28 25.53 -13.82
N ASN A 88 1.46 26.17 -13.88
CA ASN A 88 2.13 26.45 -15.15
C ASN A 88 2.90 25.23 -15.70
N GLY A 89 2.89 24.10 -14.98
CA GLY A 89 3.52 22.85 -15.43
C GLY A 89 5.05 22.83 -15.33
N SER A 90 5.67 23.74 -14.56
CA SER A 90 7.13 23.89 -14.45
C SER A 90 7.72 23.33 -13.16
N ALA A 91 6.90 22.88 -12.21
CA ALA A 91 7.34 22.43 -10.90
C ALA A 91 8.47 21.40 -10.96
N PHE A 92 8.37 20.41 -11.86
CA PHE A 92 9.43 19.42 -12.03
C PHE A 92 10.79 20.06 -12.37
N TYR A 93 10.83 21.09 -13.23
CA TYR A 93 12.07 21.78 -13.60
C TYR A 93 12.72 22.47 -12.39
N TYR A 94 11.91 23.10 -11.56
CA TYR A 94 12.37 23.80 -10.35
C TYR A 94 12.81 22.81 -9.27
N PHE A 95 12.06 21.74 -9.01
CA PHE A 95 12.43 20.74 -8.01
C PHE A 95 13.76 20.07 -8.32
N MET A 96 14.05 19.75 -9.60
CA MET A 96 15.33 19.13 -9.95
C MET A 96 16.54 20.06 -9.69
N ARG A 97 16.30 21.38 -9.58
CA ARG A 97 17.32 22.43 -9.38
C ARG A 97 17.30 23.04 -7.99
N ASP A 98 16.41 22.56 -7.13
CA ASP A 98 16.29 23.06 -5.77
C ASP A 98 17.55 22.73 -4.95
N LYS A 99 17.95 23.62 -4.05
CA LYS A 99 19.19 23.41 -3.26
C LYS A 99 18.99 22.48 -2.05
N MET A 100 17.76 22.31 -1.59
CA MET A 100 17.40 21.48 -0.43
C MET A 100 16.96 20.08 -0.86
N PHE A 101 16.17 19.98 -1.93
CA PHE A 101 15.60 18.71 -2.42
C PHE A 101 15.98 18.39 -3.88
N GLY A 102 16.99 19.07 -4.42
CA GLY A 102 17.49 18.81 -5.76
C GLY A 102 18.06 17.40 -5.93
N VAL A 103 18.37 17.09 -7.19
CA VAL A 103 18.72 15.72 -7.54
C VAL A 103 20.05 15.29 -6.92
N ALA A 104 20.03 14.12 -6.29
CA ALA A 104 21.25 13.49 -5.76
C ALA A 104 22.13 12.93 -6.89
N GLU A 105 23.45 13.14 -6.79
CA GLU A 105 24.43 12.42 -7.61
C GLU A 105 24.43 10.92 -7.24
N PRO A 106 24.54 9.98 -8.20
CA PRO A 106 25.02 10.14 -9.58
C PRO A 106 23.91 10.28 -10.65
N VAL A 107 22.64 10.32 -10.26
CA VAL A 107 21.51 10.32 -11.23
C VAL A 107 21.16 11.71 -11.75
N ALA A 108 21.77 12.76 -11.19
CA ALA A 108 21.52 14.15 -11.55
C ALA A 108 21.60 14.47 -13.05
N PRO A 109 22.60 13.98 -13.83
CA PRO A 109 22.68 14.30 -15.25
C PRO A 109 21.45 13.82 -16.05
N MET A 110 20.93 12.64 -15.72
CA MET A 110 19.75 12.08 -16.37
C MET A 110 18.50 12.93 -16.07
N TRP A 111 18.31 13.27 -14.79
CA TRP A 111 17.15 14.03 -14.35
C TRP A 111 17.18 15.48 -14.84
N MET A 112 18.35 16.13 -14.87
CA MET A 112 18.53 17.46 -15.44
C MET A 112 18.18 17.46 -16.93
N TRP A 113 18.73 16.53 -17.70
CA TRP A 113 18.41 16.38 -19.12
C TRP A 113 16.92 16.15 -19.38
N LEU A 114 16.26 15.38 -18.52
CA LEU A 114 14.83 15.11 -18.63
C LEU A 114 13.99 16.36 -18.37
N SER A 115 14.41 17.18 -17.40
CA SER A 115 13.74 18.42 -17.01
C SER A 115 13.89 19.57 -18.01
N ASP A 116 14.93 19.54 -18.86
CA ASP A 116 15.13 20.56 -19.91
C ASP A 116 14.09 20.46 -21.05
N ARG A 117 13.39 19.35 -21.13
CA ARG A 117 12.35 19.12 -22.15
C ARG A 117 11.00 19.60 -21.63
N GLY A 118 10.47 20.68 -22.21
CA GLY A 118 9.19 21.28 -21.79
C GLY A 118 8.03 20.27 -21.75
N LEU A 119 7.92 19.37 -22.74
CA LEU A 119 6.87 18.34 -22.75
C LEU A 119 7.02 17.35 -21.58
N THR A 120 8.25 16.96 -21.26
CA THR A 120 8.50 16.02 -20.17
C THR A 120 8.21 16.66 -18.81
N THR A 121 8.65 17.91 -18.63
CA THR A 121 8.39 18.68 -17.40
C THR A 121 6.90 18.87 -17.17
N LEU A 122 6.15 19.21 -18.22
CA LEU A 122 4.70 19.30 -18.18
C LEU A 122 4.06 17.96 -17.81
N ALA A 123 4.47 16.88 -18.49
CA ALA A 123 3.93 15.54 -18.29
C ALA A 123 4.20 14.99 -16.88
N ILE A 124 5.39 15.21 -16.31
CA ILE A 124 5.72 14.77 -14.95
C ILE A 124 4.99 15.61 -13.91
N THR A 125 4.94 16.93 -14.09
CA THR A 125 4.27 17.85 -13.15
C THR A 125 2.78 17.52 -13.03
N TRP A 126 2.06 17.44 -14.15
CA TRP A 126 0.64 17.08 -14.13
C TRP A 126 0.40 15.60 -13.89
N GLY A 127 1.29 14.74 -14.38
CA GLY A 127 1.22 13.30 -14.18
C GLY A 127 1.30 12.91 -12.70
N ALA A 128 2.15 13.59 -11.92
CA ALA A 128 2.21 13.36 -10.47
C ALA A 128 0.86 13.65 -9.79
N ILE A 129 0.22 14.79 -10.11
CA ILE A 129 -1.10 15.14 -9.57
C ILE A 129 -2.15 14.09 -9.97
N LEU A 130 -2.17 13.69 -11.25
CA LEU A 130 -3.12 12.70 -11.76
C LEU A 130 -2.92 11.34 -11.07
N VAL A 131 -1.68 10.90 -10.89
CA VAL A 131 -1.35 9.65 -10.19
C VAL A 131 -1.75 9.72 -8.73
N GLU A 132 -1.49 10.82 -8.02
CA GLU A 132 -1.91 11.00 -6.62
C GLU A 132 -3.44 10.94 -6.47
N LEU A 133 -4.20 11.61 -7.35
CA LEU A 133 -5.66 11.54 -7.36
C LEU A 133 -6.17 10.13 -7.69
N ALA A 134 -5.54 9.46 -8.66
CA ALA A 134 -5.88 8.08 -9.01
C ALA A 134 -5.66 7.14 -7.84
N ILE A 135 -4.53 7.27 -7.12
CA ILE A 135 -4.25 6.48 -5.91
C ILE A 135 -5.32 6.76 -4.84
N ALA A 136 -5.62 8.03 -4.56
CA ALA A 136 -6.61 8.42 -3.57
C ALA A 136 -7.99 7.78 -3.85
N LEU A 137 -8.43 7.81 -5.10
CA LEU A 137 -9.69 7.19 -5.51
C LEU A 137 -9.61 5.66 -5.42
N PHE A 138 -8.62 5.04 -6.06
CA PHE A 138 -8.50 3.59 -6.19
C PHE A 138 -8.33 2.87 -4.84
N LEU A 139 -7.78 3.53 -3.82
CA LEU A 139 -7.71 3.02 -2.46
C LEU A 139 -9.10 2.79 -1.82
N LEU A 140 -10.11 3.54 -2.23
CA LEU A 140 -11.48 3.43 -1.73
C LEU A 140 -12.30 2.37 -2.48
N LEU A 141 -11.87 1.98 -3.69
CA LEU A 141 -12.51 0.98 -4.54
C LEU A 141 -12.19 -0.47 -4.14
N ASP A 142 -12.65 -1.40 -5.00
CA ASP A 142 -12.45 -2.83 -4.91
C ASP A 142 -10.98 -3.28 -4.97
N ALA A 143 -10.75 -4.55 -4.63
CA ALA A 143 -9.41 -5.14 -4.51
C ALA A 143 -8.52 -4.98 -5.73
N HIS A 144 -9.09 -5.09 -6.92
CA HIS A 144 -8.34 -4.93 -8.16
C HIS A 144 -7.75 -3.52 -8.28
N TRP A 145 -8.57 -2.50 -8.05
CA TRP A 145 -8.15 -1.10 -8.07
C TRP A 145 -7.14 -0.79 -6.97
N ARG A 146 -7.26 -1.40 -5.79
CA ARG A 146 -6.26 -1.25 -4.72
C ARG A 146 -4.88 -1.79 -5.12
N THR A 147 -4.83 -2.89 -5.87
CA THR A 147 -3.56 -3.40 -6.40
C THR A 147 -2.96 -2.45 -7.44
N ILE A 148 -3.79 -1.82 -8.27
CA ILE A 148 -3.34 -0.77 -9.21
C ILE A 148 -2.80 0.43 -8.42
N ALA A 149 -3.54 0.90 -7.41
CA ALA A 149 -3.13 1.99 -6.53
C ALA A 149 -1.77 1.70 -5.86
N PHE A 150 -1.56 0.45 -5.43
CA PHE A 150 -0.30 0.01 -4.85
C PHE A 150 0.86 0.16 -5.83
N TRP A 151 0.74 -0.35 -7.06
CA TRP A 151 1.82 -0.24 -8.05
C TRP A 151 2.06 1.19 -8.52
N LEU A 152 1.01 2.01 -8.64
CA LEU A 152 1.13 3.44 -8.90
C LEU A 152 1.88 4.14 -7.76
N GLY A 153 1.52 3.84 -6.50
CA GLY A 153 2.19 4.38 -5.32
C GLY A 153 3.65 3.98 -5.24
N VAL A 154 3.97 2.70 -5.47
CA VAL A 154 5.36 2.20 -5.54
C VAL A 154 6.14 2.96 -6.60
N THR A 155 5.61 3.09 -7.81
CA THR A 155 6.28 3.79 -8.90
C THR A 155 6.53 5.25 -8.53
N LEU A 156 5.52 5.96 -8.03
CA LEU A 156 5.65 7.35 -7.58
C LEU A 156 6.74 7.50 -6.51
N HIS A 157 6.76 6.63 -5.50
CA HIS A 157 7.66 6.77 -4.35
C HIS A 157 9.08 6.31 -4.64
N VAL A 158 9.26 5.38 -5.57
CA VAL A 158 10.58 5.05 -6.12
C VAL A 158 11.14 6.23 -6.91
N LEU A 159 10.32 6.91 -7.72
CA LEU A 159 10.76 8.12 -8.43
C LEU A 159 11.11 9.26 -7.46
N ILE A 160 10.33 9.44 -6.38
CA ILE A 160 10.63 10.41 -5.32
C ILE A 160 11.94 10.05 -4.60
N PHE A 161 12.13 8.77 -4.27
CA PHE A 161 13.36 8.31 -3.62
C PHE A 161 14.59 8.55 -4.52
N LEU A 162 14.51 8.21 -5.80
CA LEU A 162 15.61 8.36 -6.74
C LEU A 162 15.90 9.82 -7.12
N SER A 163 14.89 10.70 -7.08
CA SER A 163 15.07 12.12 -7.39
C SER A 163 15.47 12.93 -6.17
N MET A 164 14.71 12.87 -5.09
CA MET A 164 14.84 13.76 -3.91
C MET A 164 15.52 13.09 -2.70
N GLY A 165 15.85 11.80 -2.76
CA GLY A 165 16.53 11.10 -1.66
C GLY A 165 15.66 10.85 -0.41
N LEU A 166 14.34 11.04 -0.49
CA LEU A 166 13.42 10.90 0.65
C LEU A 166 13.14 9.43 0.99
N PHE A 167 14.11 8.78 1.64
CA PHE A 167 14.10 7.34 1.91
C PHE A 167 13.01 6.89 2.89
N SER A 168 12.94 7.52 4.06
CA SER A 168 12.00 7.14 5.13
C SER A 168 10.55 7.32 4.66
N PHE A 169 10.24 8.48 4.06
CA PHE A 169 8.95 8.77 3.46
C PHE A 169 8.55 7.72 2.42
N SER A 170 9.43 7.42 1.46
CA SER A 170 9.15 6.42 0.41
C SER A 170 8.90 5.03 0.97
N MET A 171 9.69 4.57 1.95
CA MET A 171 9.49 3.27 2.57
C MET A 171 8.14 3.17 3.31
N ILE A 172 7.80 4.19 4.10
CA ILE A 172 6.58 4.17 4.94
C ILE A 172 5.33 4.14 4.05
N MET A 173 5.33 4.90 2.97
CA MET A 173 4.20 4.96 2.04
C MET A 173 4.05 3.65 1.24
N VAL A 174 5.15 3.04 0.79
CA VAL A 174 5.12 1.73 0.13
C VAL A 174 4.66 0.64 1.09
N ALA A 175 5.16 0.62 2.33
CA ALA A 175 4.75 -0.34 3.35
C ALA A 175 3.25 -0.21 3.68
N THR A 176 2.75 1.01 3.80
CA THR A 176 1.33 1.28 4.07
C THR A 176 0.46 0.87 2.88
N GLY A 177 0.90 1.15 1.65
CA GLY A 177 0.23 0.68 0.44
C GLY A 177 0.15 -0.85 0.36
N ALA A 178 1.25 -1.54 0.69
CA ALA A 178 1.28 -3.01 0.75
C ALA A 178 0.30 -3.57 1.79
N LEU A 179 0.23 -2.94 2.97
CA LEU A 179 -0.73 -3.31 4.02
C LEU A 179 -2.18 -3.18 3.55
N ILE A 180 -2.52 -2.10 2.83
CA ILE A 180 -3.88 -1.88 2.31
C ILE A 180 -4.20 -2.83 1.14
N ALA A 181 -3.23 -3.16 0.30
CA ALA A 181 -3.45 -4.06 -0.84
C ALA A 181 -3.65 -5.52 -0.42
N THR A 182 -2.92 -6.00 0.59
CA THR A 182 -2.91 -7.42 1.00
C THR A 182 -4.10 -7.84 1.85
N SER A 183 -4.71 -6.92 2.58
CA SER A 183 -5.79 -7.13 3.55
C SER A 183 -7.17 -7.35 2.91
N ASN A 184 -7.23 -8.06 1.79
CA ASN A 184 -8.46 -8.27 1.04
C ASN A 184 -9.36 -9.35 1.70
N PRO A 185 -10.54 -8.99 2.23
CA PRO A 185 -11.47 -9.96 2.83
C PRO A 185 -12.01 -10.99 1.82
N LEU A 186 -11.98 -10.64 0.53
CA LEU A 186 -12.45 -11.53 -0.55
C LEU A 186 -11.56 -12.77 -0.71
N ASN A 187 -10.27 -12.67 -0.37
CA ASN A 187 -9.37 -13.82 -0.44
C ASN A 187 -9.68 -14.82 0.69
N GLU A 188 -10.08 -14.34 1.87
CA GLU A 188 -10.55 -15.18 2.98
C GLU A 188 -11.89 -15.84 2.65
N ARG A 189 -12.82 -15.13 1.99
CA ARG A 189 -14.11 -15.73 1.61
C ARG A 189 -13.93 -16.85 0.58
N ARG A 190 -12.99 -16.68 -0.37
CA ARG A 190 -12.68 -17.68 -1.38
C ARG A 190 -11.97 -18.89 -0.77
N SER A 191 -11.02 -18.68 0.16
CA SER A 191 -10.36 -19.79 0.86
C SER A 191 -11.33 -20.59 1.74
N ILE A 192 -12.27 -19.92 2.43
CA ILE A 192 -13.30 -20.61 3.23
C ILE A 192 -14.24 -21.44 2.34
N LEU A 193 -14.63 -20.93 1.17
CA LEU A 193 -15.49 -21.67 0.23
C LEU A 193 -14.75 -22.85 -0.42
N ASP A 194 -13.47 -22.69 -0.74
CA ASP A 194 -12.64 -23.75 -1.32
C ASP A 194 -12.33 -24.85 -0.29
N GLN A 195 -12.12 -24.47 0.97
CA GLN A 195 -11.92 -25.38 2.10
C GLN A 195 -13.22 -26.12 2.50
N ARG A 196 -14.38 -25.55 2.19
CA ARG A 196 -15.70 -26.17 2.36
C ARG A 196 -16.16 -26.99 1.15
N ARG A 197 -15.40 -26.99 0.05
CA ARG A 197 -15.68 -27.88 -1.08
C ARG A 197 -15.24 -29.28 -0.63
N PRO A 198 -16.18 -30.22 -0.34
CA PRO A 198 -15.79 -31.55 0.06
C PRO A 198 -14.96 -32.16 -1.07
N MET A 199 -13.98 -32.99 -0.69
CA MET A 199 -13.07 -33.75 -1.55
C MET A 199 -13.85 -34.83 -2.35
N GLN A 200 -14.95 -34.43 -3.00
CA GLN A 200 -15.97 -35.27 -3.59
C GLN A 200 -15.88 -35.28 -5.12
N THR A 201 -14.66 -35.20 -5.66
CA THR A 201 -14.37 -35.59 -7.05
C THR A 201 -12.97 -36.19 -7.13
N ARG A 202 -12.76 -37.24 -6.35
CA ARG A 202 -11.82 -38.30 -6.73
C ARG A 202 -12.55 -39.63 -6.60
N SER A 203 -13.76 -39.70 -7.16
CA SER A 203 -14.47 -40.97 -7.34
C SER A 203 -13.65 -41.82 -8.31
N ALA A 204 -13.38 -43.05 -7.87
CA ALA A 204 -12.61 -44.05 -8.57
C ALA A 204 -12.93 -44.13 -10.07
N SER A 205 -11.87 -44.25 -10.88
CA SER A 205 -12.00 -44.68 -12.28
C SER A 205 -12.72 -46.03 -12.32
N PRO A 206 -13.73 -46.24 -13.19
CA PRO A 206 -14.47 -47.50 -13.30
C PRO A 206 -13.65 -48.74 -13.73
N ARG A 207 -12.31 -48.67 -13.75
CA ARG A 207 -11.42 -49.73 -14.25
C ARG A 207 -11.01 -50.78 -13.20
N ASP A 208 -11.37 -50.59 -11.92
CA ASP A 208 -10.86 -51.45 -10.83
C ASP A 208 -11.90 -52.42 -10.22
N LEU A 209 -12.99 -52.73 -10.91
CA LEU A 209 -13.91 -53.78 -10.46
C LEU A 209 -13.36 -55.18 -10.81
N PRO A 210 -13.15 -56.08 -9.84
CA PRO A 210 -12.65 -57.43 -10.11
C PRO A 210 -13.69 -58.23 -10.92
N LYS A 211 -13.26 -58.79 -12.06
CA LYS A 211 -14.08 -59.70 -12.88
C LYS A 211 -14.53 -60.90 -12.05
N ARG A 212 -15.84 -61.00 -11.83
CA ARG A 212 -16.52 -62.15 -11.23
C ARG A 212 -16.21 -63.39 -12.07
N LYS A 213 -15.57 -64.40 -11.48
CA LYS A 213 -15.40 -65.72 -12.10
C LYS A 213 -16.75 -66.43 -12.08
N GLU A 214 -17.27 -66.79 -13.25
CA GLU A 214 -18.38 -67.72 -13.39
C GLU A 214 -17.84 -69.16 -13.26
N SER A 215 -18.49 -69.97 -12.44
CA SER A 215 -18.22 -71.41 -12.30
C SER A 215 -19.08 -72.18 -13.32
N PRO A 216 -18.50 -73.09 -14.12
CA PRO A 216 -19.29 -74.02 -14.90
C PRO A 216 -19.80 -75.15 -14.00
N GLY A 217 -21.05 -75.59 -14.25
CA GLY A 217 -21.63 -76.81 -13.69
C GLY A 217 -21.26 -78.05 -14.49
#